data_AF-A0A1Z9J900-F1
#
_entry.id   AF-A0A1Z9J900-F1
#
_cell.length_a   1.000
_cell.length_b   1.000
_cell.length_c   1.000
_cell.angle_alpha   90.00
_cell.angle_beta   90.00
_cell.angle_gamma   90.00
#
_symmetry.space_group_name_H-M   'P 1'
#
loop_
_entity.id
_entity.type
_entity.pdbx_description
1 polymer ?
#
loop_
_entity_poly.entity_id
_entity_poly.type
_entity_poly.pdbx_seq_one_letter_code
_entity_poly.pdbx_strand_id
1 'polypeptide(L)'
;MFNPEFLTTDHSDGQAGNSLIQYLQEQSPDTLQRVARSASGEIQDIIRHNVQGLLGMLPGEHFEVKVTANRDNLANMLASAMMTGYFLRQMEQRKELEENLFADDEMAVESDDQLNL
;
A
#
# COMPACT_ATOMS: atom_id res chain seq x y z
N MET A 1 -18.97 -7.85 7.84
CA MET A 1 -17.71 -7.10 7.97
C MET A 1 -17.27 -7.23 9.42
N PHE A 2 -16.20 -7.97 9.68
CA PHE A 2 -15.65 -8.13 11.03
C PHE A 2 -14.87 -6.86 11.37
N ASN A 3 -15.23 -6.19 12.47
CA ASN A 3 -14.59 -4.94 12.89
C ASN A 3 -13.45 -5.26 13.86
N PRO A 4 -12.17 -5.16 13.47
CA PRO A 4 -11.03 -5.51 14.32
C PRO A 4 -10.81 -4.57 15.52
N GLU A 5 -11.47 -3.41 15.55
CA GLU A 5 -11.41 -2.42 16.64
C GLU A 5 -11.78 -2.98 18.03
N PHE A 6 -12.47 -4.12 18.11
CA PHE A 6 -12.77 -4.78 19.39
C PHE A 6 -11.55 -5.49 20.02
N LEU A 7 -10.50 -5.77 19.24
CA LEU A 7 -9.28 -6.45 19.70
C LEU A 7 -8.16 -5.46 20.03
N THR A 8 -8.20 -4.26 19.44
CA THR A 8 -7.09 -3.30 19.43
C THR A 8 -7.34 -2.04 20.25
N THR A 9 -8.52 -1.90 20.86
CA THR A 9 -8.78 -0.79 21.78
C THR A 9 -7.87 -0.94 22.99
N ASP A 10 -6.78 -0.18 23.01
CA ASP A 10 -6.01 0.10 24.22
C ASP A 10 -6.90 0.97 25.11
N HIS A 11 -7.41 0.37 26.19
CA HIS A 11 -8.44 0.97 27.04
C HIS A 11 -7.78 1.97 28.02
N SER A 12 -7.35 3.13 27.52
CA SER A 12 -6.86 4.23 28.36
C SER A 12 -7.98 5.05 29.02
N ASP A 13 -9.26 4.80 28.70
CA ASP A 13 -10.39 5.58 29.24
C ASP A 13 -11.47 4.68 29.87
N GLY A 14 -11.25 4.20 31.10
CA GLY A 14 -12.26 3.94 32.14
C GLY A 14 -13.49 3.05 31.84
N GLN A 15 -13.64 2.51 30.63
CA GLN A 15 -14.71 1.60 30.24
C GLN A 15 -14.19 0.18 30.39
N ALA A 16 -14.94 -0.62 31.15
CA ALA A 16 -14.64 -2.01 31.42
C ALA A 16 -14.20 -2.73 30.13
N GLY A 17 -12.92 -3.14 30.10
CA GLY A 17 -12.34 -3.85 28.97
C GLY A 17 -13.27 -4.97 28.52
N ASN A 18 -13.33 -5.20 27.21
CA ASN A 18 -14.19 -6.20 26.59
C ASN A 18 -14.12 -7.52 27.37
N SER A 19 -15.17 -7.83 28.14
CA SER A 19 -15.17 -8.94 29.10
C SER A 19 -15.01 -10.29 28.41
N LEU A 20 -15.40 -10.37 27.13
CA LEU A 20 -15.17 -11.53 26.28
C LEU A 20 -13.67 -11.69 25.96
N ILE A 21 -12.94 -10.61 25.70
CA ILE A 21 -11.50 -10.66 25.43
C ILE A 21 -10.74 -11.10 26.68
N GLN A 22 -11.07 -10.50 27.84
CA GLN A 22 -10.51 -10.89 29.13
C GLN A 22 -10.75 -12.39 29.39
N TYR A 23 -12.01 -12.83 29.23
CA TYR A 23 -12.39 -14.23 29.38
C TYR A 23 -11.62 -15.17 28.44
N LEU A 24 -11.46 -14.79 27.17
CA LEU A 24 -10.74 -15.58 26.16
C LEU A 24 -9.23 -15.65 26.45
N GLN A 25 -8.61 -14.58 26.94
CA GLN A 25 -7.21 -14.54 27.33
C GLN A 25 -6.93 -15.42 28.56
N GLU A 26 -7.90 -15.55 29.47
CA GLU A 26 -7.82 -16.40 30.65
C GLU A 26 -8.06 -17.90 30.34
N GLN A 27 -8.49 -18.25 29.12
CA GLN A 27 -8.71 -19.64 28.75
C GLN A 27 -7.40 -20.38 28.45
N SER A 28 -7.36 -21.67 28.83
CA SER A 28 -6.26 -22.55 28.46
C SER A 28 -6.20 -22.79 26.93
N PRO A 29 -5.00 -23.03 26.37
CA PRO A 29 -4.84 -23.37 24.95
C PRO A 29 -5.68 -24.57 24.51
N ASP A 30 -5.86 -25.56 25.40
CA ASP A 30 -6.70 -26.74 25.14
C ASP A 30 -8.19 -26.39 25.03
N THR A 31 -8.67 -25.44 25.83
CA THR A 31 -10.06 -24.95 25.75
C THR A 31 -10.27 -24.23 24.43
N LEU A 32 -9.37 -23.33 24.05
CA LEU A 32 -9.43 -22.58 22.79
C LEU A 32 -9.38 -23.53 21.58
N GLN A 33 -8.52 -24.55 21.60
CA GLN A 33 -8.49 -25.57 20.55
C GLN A 33 -9.78 -26.37 20.46
N ARG A 34 -10.40 -26.73 21.59
CA ARG A 34 -11.69 -27.43 21.59
C ARG A 34 -12.78 -26.57 20.98
N VAL A 35 -12.82 -25.29 21.31
CA VAL A 35 -13.76 -24.33 20.70
C VAL A 35 -13.50 -24.21 19.19
N ALA A 36 -12.25 -24.05 18.77
CA ALA A 36 -11.89 -23.98 17.35
C ALA A 36 -12.26 -25.25 16.58
N ARG A 37 -12.09 -26.43 17.18
CA ARG A 37 -12.48 -27.72 16.59
C ARG A 37 -13.99 -27.97 16.60
N SER A 38 -14.73 -27.30 17.50
CA SER A 38 -16.19 -27.40 17.57
C SER A 38 -16.90 -26.59 16.48
N ALA A 39 -16.19 -25.64 15.84
CA ALA A 39 -16.69 -24.92 14.69
C ALA A 39 -16.79 -25.83 13.45
N SER A 40 -17.86 -25.68 12.67
CA SER A 40 -18.03 -26.39 11.41
C SER A 40 -16.92 -26.04 10.41
N GLY A 41 -16.69 -26.90 9.41
CA GLY A 41 -15.69 -26.63 8.37
C GLY A 41 -15.92 -25.29 7.65
N GLU A 42 -17.18 -24.99 7.34
CA GLU A 42 -17.59 -23.71 6.75
C GLU A 42 -17.22 -22.50 7.64
N ILE A 43 -17.45 -22.60 8.95
CA ILE A 43 -17.07 -21.53 9.90
C ILE A 43 -15.55 -21.38 9.97
N GLN A 44 -14.79 -22.49 9.93
CA GLN A 44 -13.33 -22.43 9.90
C GLN A 44 -12.81 -21.74 8.64
N ASP A 45 -13.42 -22.00 7.49
CA ASP A 45 -13.05 -21.36 6.22
C ASP A 45 -13.38 -19.87 6.21
N ILE A 46 -14.54 -19.48 6.78
CA ILE A 46 -14.89 -18.07 6.99
C ILE A 46 -13.89 -17.38 7.92
N ILE A 47 -13.46 -18.02 9.01
CA ILE A 47 -12.45 -17.46 9.93
C ILE A 47 -11.10 -17.31 9.22
N ARG A 48 -10.64 -18.33 8.47
CA ARG A 48 -9.41 -18.25 7.68
C ARG A 48 -9.47 -17.10 6.68
N HIS A 49 -10.58 -16.95 5.98
CA HIS A 49 -10.78 -15.88 5.02
C HIS A 49 -10.75 -14.49 5.68
N ASN A 50 -11.39 -14.33 6.85
CA ASN A 50 -11.34 -13.09 7.61
C ASN A 50 -9.91 -12.78 8.10
N VAL A 51 -9.17 -13.77 8.62
CA VAL A 51 -7.77 -13.60 9.03
C VAL A 51 -6.89 -13.25 7.83
N GLN A 52 -7.07 -13.91 6.68
CA GLN A 52 -6.37 -13.55 5.44
C GLN A 52 -6.72 -12.14 4.97
N GLY A 53 -7.97 -11.69 5.13
CA GLY A 53 -8.38 -10.31 4.83
C GLY A 53 -7.71 -9.29 5.76
N LEU A 54 -7.58 -9.60 7.05
CA LEU A 54 -6.84 -8.78 8.01
C LEU A 54 -5.34 -8.75 7.68
N LEU A 55 -4.76 -9.87 7.23
CA LEU A 55 -3.37 -9.96 6.79
C LEU A 55 -3.14 -9.36 5.38
N GLY A 56 -4.17 -9.23 4.56
CA GLY A 56 -4.10 -8.67 3.20
C GLY A 56 -4.25 -7.15 3.15
N MET A 57 -4.67 -6.53 4.26
CA MET A 57 -4.79 -5.08 4.46
C MET A 57 -3.77 -4.55 5.48
N LEU A 58 -2.63 -5.24 5.65
CA LEU A 58 -1.62 -4.82 6.60
C LEU A 58 -1.01 -3.47 6.17
N PRO A 59 -1.08 -2.42 7.01
CA PRO A 59 -0.42 -1.16 6.72
C PRO A 59 1.10 -1.39 6.66
N GLY A 60 1.70 -1.12 5.50
CA GLY A 60 3.11 -1.41 5.22
C GLY A 60 4.13 -0.71 6.14
N GLU A 61 3.68 0.25 6.94
CA GLU A 61 4.50 0.97 7.93
C GLU A 61 4.75 0.16 9.21
N HIS A 62 3.88 -0.80 9.54
CA HIS A 62 3.97 -1.60 10.78
C HIS A 62 4.36 -3.07 10.54
N PHE A 63 4.53 -3.48 9.29
CA PHE A 63 4.77 -4.87 8.92
C PHE A 63 5.84 -4.99 7.83
N GLU A 64 6.78 -5.92 8.02
CA GLU A 64 7.80 -6.25 7.02
C GLU A 64 7.17 -7.02 5.85
N VAL A 65 7.07 -6.38 4.67
CA VAL A 65 6.57 -7.03 3.44
C VAL A 65 7.72 -7.76 2.74
N LYS A 66 7.63 -9.10 2.65
CA LYS A 66 8.59 -9.93 1.92
C LYS A 66 8.01 -10.39 0.59
N VAL A 67 8.64 -10.00 -0.52
CA VAL A 67 8.28 -10.46 -1.86
C VAL A 67 9.30 -11.51 -2.30
N THR A 68 8.83 -12.72 -2.60
CA THR A 68 9.68 -13.80 -3.15
C THR A 68 9.41 -13.94 -4.64
N ALA A 69 10.45 -13.87 -5.46
CA ALA A 69 10.36 -14.03 -6.90
C ALA A 69 11.42 -15.02 -7.40
N ASN A 70 11.09 -15.76 -8.46
CA ASN A 70 12.08 -16.54 -9.19
C ASN A 70 12.94 -15.61 -10.08
N ARG A 71 14.02 -16.15 -10.64
CA ARG A 71 14.96 -15.39 -11.46
C ARG A 71 14.30 -14.70 -12.65
N ASP A 72 13.37 -15.38 -13.33
CA ASP A 72 12.76 -14.87 -14.56
C ASP A 72 11.77 -13.74 -14.26
N ASN A 73 10.94 -13.88 -13.23
CA ASN A 73 10.01 -12.85 -12.79
C ASN A 73 10.76 -11.61 -12.28
N LEU A 74 11.85 -11.80 -11.53
CA LEU A 74 12.69 -10.69 -11.08
C LEU A 74 13.36 -9.98 -12.27
N ALA A 75 13.88 -10.74 -13.23
CA ALA A 75 14.49 -10.18 -14.43
C ALA A 75 13.49 -9.36 -15.25
N ASN A 76 12.26 -9.86 -15.43
CA ASN A 76 11.18 -9.14 -16.11
C ASN A 76 10.80 -7.85 -15.38
N MET A 77 10.73 -7.89 -14.04
CA MET A 77 10.44 -6.71 -13.22
C MET A 77 11.55 -5.65 -13.33
N LEU A 78 12.82 -6.07 -13.36
CA LEU A 78 13.94 -5.15 -13.57
C LEU A 78 13.92 -4.56 -14.98
N ALA A 79 13.63 -5.37 -16.00
CA ALA A 79 13.51 -4.91 -17.38
C ALA A 79 12.39 -3.87 -17.53
N SER A 80 11.21 -4.10 -16.94
CA SER A 80 10.11 -3.14 -16.98
C SER A 80 10.43 -1.86 -16.22
N ALA A 81 11.07 -1.96 -15.04
CA ALA A 81 11.53 -0.80 -14.29
C ALA A 81 12.54 0.04 -15.10
N MET A 82 13.48 -0.61 -15.78
CA MET A 82 14.44 0.07 -16.67
C MET A 82 13.74 0.77 -17.83
N MET A 83 12.83 0.09 -18.53
CA MET A 83 12.06 0.68 -19.63
C MET A 83 11.28 1.92 -19.17
N THR A 84 10.62 1.85 -18.02
CA THR A 84 9.93 2.99 -17.40
C THR A 84 10.91 4.12 -17.09
N GLY A 85 12.08 3.82 -16.52
CA GLY A 85 13.11 4.82 -16.23
C GLY A 85 13.59 5.57 -17.48
N TYR A 86 13.87 4.84 -18.57
CA TYR A 86 14.25 5.46 -19.85
C TYR A 86 13.13 6.31 -20.45
N PHE A 87 11.89 5.82 -20.39
CA PHE A 87 10.73 6.58 -20.85
C PHE A 87 10.59 7.91 -20.10
N LEU A 88 10.71 7.89 -18.77
CA LEU A 88 10.63 9.11 -17.96
C LEU A 88 11.75 10.09 -18.32
N ARG A 89 12.99 9.61 -18.51
CA ARG A 89 14.12 10.46 -18.94
C ARG A 89 13.88 11.08 -20.32
N GLN A 90 13.31 10.32 -21.26
CA GLN A 90 12.97 10.83 -22.58
C GLN A 90 11.88 11.91 -22.51
N MET A 91 10.87 11.73 -21.66
CA MET A 91 9.83 12.74 -21.44
C MET A 91 10.39 14.02 -20.80
N GLU A 92 11.32 13.88 -19.87
CA GLU A 92 12.03 15.02 -19.26
C GLU A 92 12.83 15.81 -20.30
N GLN A 93 13.61 15.12 -21.14
CA GLN A 93 14.37 15.77 -22.22
C GLN A 93 13.46 16.46 -23.24
N ARG A 94 12.32 15.84 -23.57
CA ARG A 94 11.33 16.45 -24.46
C ARG A 94 10.78 17.75 -23.86
N LYS A 95 10.40 17.73 -22.58
CA LYS A 95 9.91 18.91 -21.87
C LYS A 95 10.97 20.02 -21.85
N GLU A 96 12.21 19.69 -21.50
CA GLU A 96 13.32 20.65 -21.47
C GLU A 96 13.58 21.27 -22.85
N LEU A 97 13.52 20.47 -23.92
CA LEU A 97 13.65 20.97 -25.29
C LEU A 97 12.49 21.93 -25.65
N GLU A 98 11.26 21.55 -25.33
CA GLU A 98 10.06 22.38 -25.55
C GLU A 98 10.23 23.72 -24.82
N GLU A 99 10.56 23.72 -23.53
CA GLU A 99 10.79 24.94 -22.74
C GLU A 99 11.87 25.85 -23.34
N ASN A 100 12.99 25.28 -23.81
CA ASN A 100 14.06 26.07 -24.42
C ASN A 100 13.70 26.62 -25.81
N LEU A 101 12.98 25.87 -26.65
CA LEU A 101 12.55 26.37 -27.97
C LEU A 101 11.50 27.48 -27.85
N PHE A 102 10.55 27.34 -26.91
CA PHE A 102 9.52 28.37 -26.71
C PHE A 102 10.07 29.63 -26.02
N ALA A 103 11.16 29.54 -25.26
CA ALA A 103 11.85 30.70 -24.71
C ALA A 103 12.57 31.56 -25.79
N ASP A 104 13.00 30.96 -26.89
CA ASP A 104 13.67 31.67 -28.01
C ASP A 104 12.65 32.36 -28.94
N ASP A 105 11.43 31.80 -29.08
CA ASP A 105 10.36 32.36 -29.92
C ASP A 105 9.70 33.61 -29.27
N GLU A 106 9.67 33.70 -27.93
CA GLU A 106 9.20 34.91 -27.22
C GLU A 106 10.20 36.08 -27.28
N MET A 107 11.52 35.82 -27.40
CA MET A 107 12.53 36.88 -27.54
C MET A 107 12.66 37.44 -28.98
N ALA A 108 12.10 36.78 -29.98
CA ALA A 108 12.15 37.22 -31.38
C ALA A 108 11.08 38.28 -31.74
N VAL A 109 10.10 38.55 -30.86
CA VAL A 109 8.94 39.41 -31.17
C VAL A 109 9.11 40.88 -30.72
N GLU A 110 10.19 41.26 -30.03
CA GLU A 110 10.36 42.62 -29.45
C GLU A 110 11.37 43.55 -30.15
N SER A 111 11.79 43.31 -31.39
CA SER A 111 12.86 44.14 -32.02
C SER A 111 12.48 45.06 -33.20
N ASP A 112 11.22 45.11 -33.67
CA ASP A 112 10.88 45.90 -34.88
C ASP A 112 9.91 47.09 -34.70
N ASP A 113 9.46 47.44 -33.49
CA ASP A 113 8.46 48.51 -33.28
C ASP A 113 9.01 49.87 -32.78
N GLN A 114 10.33 50.12 -32.85
CA GLN A 114 10.93 51.35 -32.27
C GLN A 114 11.78 52.25 -33.19
N LEU A 115 11.65 52.15 -34.52
CA LEU A 115 12.39 53.00 -35.47
C LEU A 115 11.52 53.79 -36.47
N ASN A 116 10.37 54.31 -36.03
CA ASN A 116 9.67 55.36 -36.78
C ASN A 116 9.26 56.51 -35.85
N LEU A 117 10.14 57.52 -35.73
CA LEU A 117 9.82 58.87 -35.25
C LEU A 117 10.58 59.89 -36.08
#